data_AF-A0A838MVC7-F1
#
_entry.id   AF-A0A838MVC7-F1
#
_cell.length_a   1.000
_cell.length_b   1.000
_cell.length_c   1.000
_cell.angle_alpha   90.00
_cell.angle_beta   90.00
_cell.angle_gamma   90.00
#
_symmetry.space_group_name_H-M   'P 1'
#
loop_
_entity.id
_entity.type
_entity.pdbx_description
1 polymer ?
#
loop_
_entity_poly.entity_id
_entity_poly.type
_entity_poly.pdbx_seq_one_letter_code
_entity_poly.pdbx_strand_id
1 'polypeptide(L)'
;MKNKSWKFWGLLAFLLIGGAVTNIWERAGEAHVERRALNAFPAEIGAWRQQGIDSRFDAQTESVLRADDYLMRDYARPDGAQANFYVGYYASQRSG
;
A
#
# COMPACT_ATOMS: atom_id res chain seq x y z
N MET A 1 55.12 -0.13 -1.14
CA MET A 1 54.03 0.86 -1.37
C MET A 1 52.97 0.44 -2.41
N LYS A 2 53.19 -0.58 -3.27
CA LYS A 2 52.21 -1.01 -4.29
C LYS A 2 50.91 -1.64 -3.75
N ASN A 3 50.93 -2.28 -2.57
CA ASN A 3 49.77 -3.03 -2.05
C ASN A 3 48.65 -2.16 -1.47
N LYS A 4 48.91 -0.89 -1.13
CA LYS A 4 47.90 0.00 -0.52
C LYS A 4 46.92 0.55 -1.57
N SER A 5 47.41 0.81 -2.77
CA SER A 5 46.59 1.29 -3.90
C SER A 5 45.61 0.20 -4.38
N TRP A 6 46.06 -1.06 -4.48
CA TRP A 6 45.17 -2.16 -4.88
C TRP A 6 44.02 -2.38 -3.89
N LYS A 7 44.32 -2.34 -2.59
CA LYS A 7 43.28 -2.43 -1.55
C LYS A 7 42.29 -1.27 -1.63
N PHE A 8 42.78 -0.06 -1.89
CA PHE A 8 41.94 1.12 -2.07
C PHE A 8 41.00 0.98 -3.28
N TRP A 9 41.53 0.61 -4.44
CA TRP A 9 40.71 0.40 -5.65
C TRP A 9 39.75 -0.77 -5.51
N GLY A 10 40.15 -1.85 -4.82
CA GLY A 10 39.26 -2.96 -4.49
C GLY A 10 38.10 -2.55 -3.59
N LEU A 11 38.37 -1.75 -2.53
CA LEU A 11 37.34 -1.20 -1.65
C LEU A 11 36.42 -0.22 -2.39
N LEU A 12 36.97 0.63 -3.24
CA LEU A 12 36.19 1.58 -4.04
C LEU A 12 35.25 0.84 -5.01
N ALA A 13 35.77 -0.17 -5.73
CA ALA A 13 34.96 -0.99 -6.61
C ALA A 13 33.85 -1.74 -5.84
N PHE A 14 34.17 -2.28 -4.66
CA PHE A 14 33.18 -2.95 -3.81
C PHE A 14 32.07 -1.99 -3.36
N LEU A 15 32.40 -0.77 -2.93
CA LEU A 15 31.43 0.26 -2.58
C LEU A 15 30.55 0.68 -3.76
N LEU A 16 31.14 0.86 -4.94
CA LEU A 16 30.40 1.22 -6.15
C LEU A 16 29.45 0.11 -6.59
N ILE A 17 29.90 -1.15 -6.55
CA ILE A 17 29.06 -2.31 -6.87
C ILE A 17 27.94 -2.44 -5.83
N GLY A 18 28.25 -2.31 -4.54
CA GLY A 18 27.26 -2.33 -3.47
C GLY A 18 26.18 -1.27 -3.66
N GLY A 19 26.58 -0.03 -3.95
CA GLY A 19 25.66 1.07 -4.23
C GLY A 19 24.84 0.88 -5.51
N ALA A 20 25.42 0.30 -6.55
CA ALA A 20 24.70 -0.02 -7.77
C ALA A 20 23.65 -1.13 -7.53
N VAL A 21 24.01 -2.18 -6.78
CA VAL A 21 23.10 -3.29 -6.44
C VAL A 21 21.92 -2.80 -5.60
N THR A 22 22.16 -2.00 -4.56
CA THR A 22 21.08 -1.45 -3.74
C THR A 22 20.16 -0.56 -4.57
N ASN A 23 20.72 0.29 -5.44
CA ASN A 23 19.92 1.16 -6.29
C ASN A 23 19.06 0.39 -7.31
N ILE A 24 19.61 -0.68 -7.90
CA ILE A 24 18.87 -1.54 -8.83
C ILE A 24 17.73 -2.26 -8.09
N TRP A 25 17.98 -2.77 -6.88
CA TRP A 25 16.96 -3.46 -6.10
C TRP A 25 15.81 -2.52 -5.71
N GLU A 26 16.11 -1.30 -5.25
CA GLU A 26 15.06 -0.31 -4.95
C GLU A 26 14.19 0.01 -6.18
N ARG A 27 14.80 0.06 -7.36
CA ARG A 27 14.14 0.36 -8.65
C ARG A 27 13.42 -0.83 -9.26
N ALA A 28 13.71 -2.07 -8.85
CA ALA A 28 13.08 -3.28 -9.38
C ALA A 28 11.55 -3.31 -9.18
N GLY A 29 10.99 -2.31 -8.48
CA GLY A 29 9.57 -2.10 -8.30
C GLY A 29 9.01 -3.01 -7.22
N GLU A 30 7.82 -2.67 -6.73
CA GLU A 30 7.04 -3.60 -5.92
C GLU A 30 6.19 -4.47 -6.83
N ALA A 31 5.95 -5.71 -6.42
CA ALA A 31 5.06 -6.60 -7.13
C ALA A 31 3.65 -6.00 -7.13
N HIS A 32 3.18 -5.56 -8.30
CA HIS A 32 1.82 -5.06 -8.45
C HIS A 32 0.85 -6.24 -8.53
N VAL A 33 -0.19 -6.19 -7.71
CA VAL A 33 -1.26 -7.21 -7.73
C VAL A 33 -2.43 -6.64 -8.51
N GLU A 34 -2.82 -7.32 -9.59
CA GLU A 34 -4.06 -6.98 -10.27
C GLU A 34 -5.24 -7.16 -9.30
N ARG A 35 -6.04 -6.11 -9.16
CA ARG A 35 -7.18 -6.10 -8.25
C ARG A 35 -8.34 -5.30 -8.85
N ARG A 36 -9.53 -5.56 -8.33
CA ARG A 36 -10.69 -4.70 -8.54
C ARG A 36 -10.67 -3.54 -7.55
N ALA A 37 -11.26 -2.41 -7.94
CA ALA A 37 -11.47 -1.28 -7.05
C ALA A 37 -12.34 -1.68 -5.84
N LEU A 38 -12.07 -1.09 -4.67
CA LEU A 38 -12.78 -1.43 -3.43
C LEU A 38 -14.27 -1.08 -3.49
N ASN A 39 -14.66 -0.09 -4.30
CA ASN A 39 -16.07 0.22 -4.54
C ASN A 39 -16.86 -0.94 -5.17
N ALA A 40 -16.18 -1.90 -5.82
CA ALA A 40 -16.78 -3.11 -6.37
C ALA A 40 -17.02 -4.19 -5.30
N PHE A 41 -16.69 -3.93 -4.04
CA PHE A 41 -16.99 -4.83 -2.94
C PHE A 41 -18.52 -5.02 -2.80
N PRO A 42 -19.02 -6.22 -2.47
CA PRO A 42 -20.45 -6.51 -2.53
C PRO A 42 -21.28 -5.59 -1.63
N ALA A 43 -22.46 -5.21 -2.10
CA ALA A 43 -23.46 -4.51 -1.26
C ALA A 43 -24.19 -5.48 -0.30
N GLU A 44 -24.10 -6.79 -0.53
CA GLU A 44 -24.73 -7.83 0.28
C GLU A 44 -23.72 -8.93 0.65
N ILE A 45 -23.65 -9.26 1.94
CA ILE A 45 -22.72 -10.27 2.50
C ILE A 45 -23.49 -11.10 3.53
N GLY A 46 -24.01 -12.25 3.09
CA GLY A 46 -24.92 -13.05 3.90
C GLY A 46 -26.16 -12.23 4.28
N ALA A 47 -26.45 -12.09 5.57
CA ALA A 47 -27.59 -11.29 6.04
C ALA A 47 -27.33 -9.77 6.09
N TRP A 48 -26.09 -9.33 5.88
CA TRP A 48 -25.74 -7.91 5.89
C TRP A 48 -26.04 -7.26 4.54
N ARG A 49 -26.73 -6.13 4.57
CA ARG A 49 -26.96 -5.28 3.37
C ARG A 49 -26.48 -3.87 3.62
N GLN A 50 -25.88 -3.29 2.59
CA GLN A 50 -25.47 -1.90 2.57
C GLN A 50 -26.62 -0.98 2.96
N GLN A 51 -26.32 -0.01 3.81
CA GLN A 51 -27.21 1.09 4.16
C GLN A 51 -26.68 2.36 3.49
N GLY A 52 -27.54 3.01 2.69
CA GLY A 52 -27.18 4.24 2.00
C GLY A 52 -26.05 4.09 0.97
N ILE A 53 -25.33 5.18 0.75
CA ILE A 53 -24.17 5.25 -0.16
C ILE A 53 -22.86 5.08 0.61
N ASP A 54 -21.77 4.85 -0.10
CA ASP A 54 -20.44 4.77 0.51
C ASP A 54 -20.06 6.10 1.17
N SER A 55 -19.56 6.01 2.40
CA SER A 55 -19.10 7.17 3.18
C SER A 55 -17.71 7.60 2.71
N ARG A 56 -17.46 8.90 2.74
CA ARG A 56 -16.17 9.50 2.39
C ARG A 56 -15.62 10.29 3.57
N PHE A 57 -14.32 10.17 3.78
CA PHE A 57 -13.61 11.07 4.67
C PHE A 57 -13.55 12.48 4.09
N ASP A 58 -13.32 13.46 4.95
CA ASP A 58 -12.97 14.81 4.49
C ASP A 58 -11.57 14.82 3.85
N ALA A 59 -11.31 15.86 3.05
CA ALA A 59 -10.07 15.99 2.30
C ALA A 59 -8.82 16.06 3.20
N GLN A 60 -8.94 16.61 4.43
CA GLN A 60 -7.82 16.69 5.36
C GLN A 60 -7.44 15.29 5.84
N THR A 61 -8.42 14.49 6.23
CA THR A 61 -8.24 13.11 6.67
C THR A 61 -7.68 12.25 5.53
N GLU A 62 -8.21 12.39 4.30
CA GLU A 62 -7.68 11.70 3.13
C GLU A 62 -6.21 12.06 2.86
N SER A 63 -5.82 13.32 3.05
CA SER A 63 -4.44 13.78 2.85
C SER A 63 -3.45 13.19 3.86
N VAL A 64 -3.93 12.78 5.03
CA VAL A 64 -3.14 12.12 6.08
C VAL A 64 -3.10 10.61 5.84
N LEU A 65 -4.25 9.98 5.60
CA LEU A 65 -4.35 8.54 5.41
C LEU A 65 -3.66 8.08 4.13
N ARG A 66 -3.77 8.84 3.03
CA ARG A 66 -3.10 8.59 1.73
C ARG A 66 -3.29 7.17 1.19
N ALA A 67 -4.44 6.55 1.46
CA ALA A 67 -4.78 5.29 0.85
C ALA A 67 -4.96 5.49 -0.67
N ASP A 68 -4.40 4.60 -1.49
CA ASP A 68 -4.55 4.61 -2.94
C ASP A 68 -6.00 4.30 -3.37
N ASP A 69 -6.71 3.55 -2.52
CA ASP A 69 -8.13 3.29 -2.63
C ASP A 69 -8.67 2.95 -1.25
N TYR A 70 -9.92 3.30 -0.97
CA TYR A 70 -10.56 2.90 0.28
C TYR A 70 -12.07 2.75 0.08
N LEU A 71 -12.68 1.94 0.94
CA LEU A 71 -14.11 1.83 1.07
C LEU A 71 -14.50 2.04 2.53
N MET A 72 -15.53 2.86 2.73
CA MET A 72 -16.25 2.95 4.00
C MET A 72 -17.73 2.77 3.72
N ARG A 73 -18.35 1.80 4.38
CA ARG A 73 -19.74 1.43 4.10
C ARG A 73 -20.42 0.93 5.35
N ASP A 74 -21.63 1.41 5.57
CA ASP A 74 -22.50 0.89 6.62
C ASP A 74 -23.30 -0.30 6.12
N TYR A 75 -23.42 -1.32 6.96
CA TYR A 75 -24.26 -2.48 6.74
C TYR A 75 -25.26 -2.62 7.88
N ALA A 76 -26.44 -3.14 7.56
CA ALA A 76 -27.41 -3.57 8.55
C ALA A 76 -27.91 -4.99 8.27
N ARG A 77 -28.37 -5.65 9.33
CA ARG A 77 -29.05 -6.93 9.29
C ARG A 77 -30.55 -6.77 9.59
N PRO A 78 -31.38 -7.75 9.20
CA PRO A 78 -32.80 -7.76 9.53
C PRO A 78 -33.12 -7.79 11.03
N ASP A 79 -32.19 -8.27 11.86
CA ASP A 79 -32.31 -8.27 13.33
C ASP A 79 -32.05 -6.89 13.96
N GLY A 80 -31.76 -5.87 13.14
CA GLY A 80 -31.49 -4.50 13.57
C GLY A 80 -30.01 -4.23 13.89
N ALA A 81 -29.13 -5.23 13.81
CA ALA A 81 -27.70 -5.02 14.01
C ALA A 81 -27.13 -4.14 12.88
N GLN A 82 -26.23 -3.21 13.25
CA GLN A 82 -25.55 -2.31 12.34
C GLN A 82 -24.04 -2.44 12.50
N ALA A 83 -23.31 -2.31 11.41
CA ALA A 83 -21.85 -2.35 11.39
C ALA A 83 -21.30 -1.38 10.34
N ASN A 84 -20.27 -0.62 10.71
CA ASN A 84 -19.47 0.14 9.76
C ASN A 84 -18.27 -0.71 9.31
N PHE A 85 -18.08 -0.81 8.00
CA PHE A 85 -16.96 -1.49 7.37
C PHE A 85 -16.03 -0.47 6.74
N TYR A 86 -14.78 -0.46 7.18
CA TYR A 86 -13.72 0.35 6.59
C TYR A 86 -12.57 -0.56 6.12
N VAL A 87 -12.08 -0.29 4.91
CA VAL A 87 -10.86 -0.91 4.36
C VAL A 87 -10.10 0.11 3.52
N GLY A 88 -8.81 0.24 3.79
CA GLY A 88 -7.87 1.02 2.99
C GLY A 88 -6.89 0.11 2.27
N TYR A 89 -6.57 0.45 1.03
CA TYR A 89 -5.56 -0.22 0.21
C TYR A 89 -4.41 0.73 -0.07
N TYR A 90 -3.19 0.21 0.11
CA TYR A 90 -1.93 0.87 -0.17
C TYR A 90 -1.18 0.03 -1.20
N ALA A 91 -0.93 0.59 -2.38
CA ALA A 91 -0.24 -0.07 -3.48
C ALA A 91 1.26 -0.25 -3.17
N SER A 92 1.79 0.59 -2.29
CA SER A 92 3.21 0.60 -1.89
C SER A 92 3.33 0.26 -0.41
N GLN A 93 4.17 -0.73 -0.09
CA GLN A 93 4.56 -1.07 1.28
C GLN A 93 5.64 -0.14 1.84
N ARG A 94 6.24 0.73 1.00
CA ARG A 94 7.22 1.74 1.44
C ARG A 94 6.60 2.97 2.10
N SER A 95 5.29 3.15 1.97
CA SER A 95 4.62 4.43 2.24
C SER A 95 3.48 4.35 3.26
N GLY A 96 3.28 3.18 3.87
CA GLY A 96 2.27 2.95 4.92
C GLY A 96 2.72 3.42 6.31
#